data_AF-A0AAQ3MCC9-F1
#
_entry.id   AF-A0AAQ3MCC9-F1
#
_cell.length_a   1.000
_cell.length_b   1.000
_cell.length_c   1.000
_cell.angle_alpha   90.00
_cell.angle_beta   90.00
_cell.angle_gamma   90.00
#
_symmetry.space_group_name_H-M   'P 1'
#
loop_
_entity.id
_entity.type
_entity.pdbx_description
1 polymer ?
#
loop_
_entity_poly.entity_id
_entity_poly.type
_entity_poly.pdbx_seq_one_letter_code
_entity_poly.pdbx_strand_id
1 'polypeptide(L)' 'MDRSKLVAIVTGAISLLLAIAYLVLVQILDSRGGMLPAPTDLGLLLG' A
#
# COMPACT_ATOMS: atom_id res chain seq x y z
N MET A 1 -6.70 28.41 -20.61
CA MET A 1 -6.97 27.65 -19.38
C MET A 1 -6.86 28.62 -18.22
N ASP A 2 -7.91 28.79 -17.43
CA ASP A 2 -7.82 29.67 -16.26
C ASP A 2 -6.82 29.08 -15.27
N ARG A 3 -6.05 29.96 -14.60
CA ARG A 3 -5.01 29.55 -13.64
C ARG A 3 -5.57 28.60 -12.58
N SER A 4 -6.79 28.86 -12.12
CA SER A 4 -7.49 28.02 -11.14
C SER A 4 -7.74 26.60 -11.64
N LYS A 5 -8.10 26.46 -12.92
CA LYS A 5 -8.35 25.15 -13.55
C LYS A 5 -7.05 24.36 -13.75
N LEU A 6 -5.97 25.04 -14.11
CA LEU A 6 -4.65 24.42 -14.22
C LEU A 6 -4.16 23.91 -12.84
N VAL A 7 -4.28 24.73 -11.80
CA VAL A 7 -3.93 24.34 -10.43
C VAL A 7 -4.74 23.13 -9.97
N ALA A 8 -6.06 23.12 -10.20
CA ALA A 8 -6.91 21.99 -9.83
C ALA A 8 -6.47 20.67 -10.49
N ILE A 9 -6.13 20.73 -11.78
CA ILE A 9 -5.64 19.56 -12.52
C ILE A 9 -4.29 19.08 -11.97
N VAL A 10 -3.35 19.99 -11.76
CA VAL A 10 -2.02 19.66 -11.26
C VAL A 10 -2.10 19.06 -9.86
N THR A 11 -2.86 19.65 -8.95
CA THR A 11 -3.05 19.11 -7.60
C THR A 11 -3.73 17.74 -7.64
N GLY A 12 -4.74 17.55 -8.49
CA GLY A 12 -5.37 16.25 -8.68
C GLY A 12 -4.40 15.18 -9.20
N ALA A 13 -3.56 15.54 -10.17
CA ALA A 13 -2.53 14.64 -10.71
C ALA A 13 -1.48 14.27 -9.65
N ILE A 14 -1.03 15.23 -8.83
CA ILE A 14 -0.09 14.97 -7.73
C ILE A 14 -0.71 14.03 -6.69
N SER A 15 -1.96 14.25 -6.30
CA SER A 15 -2.67 13.37 -5.36
C SER A 15 -2.80 11.95 -5.89
N LEU A 16 -3.12 11.79 -7.18
CA LEU A 16 -3.21 10.48 -7.81
C LEU A 16 -1.85 9.77 -7.85
N LEU A 17 -0.78 10.50 -8.19
CA LEU A 17 0.57 9.95 -8.23
C LEU A 17 1.01 9.49 -6.83
N LEU A 18 0.77 10.31 -5.80
CA LEU A 18 1.04 9.95 -4.40
C LEU A 18 0.25 8.71 -3.96
N ALA A 19 -1.03 8.62 -4.33
CA ALA A 19 -1.86 7.45 -4.00
C ALA A 19 -1.30 6.17 -4.64
N ILE A 20 -0.93 6.22 -5.92
CA ILE A 20 -0.32 5.08 -6.62
C ILE A 20 1.02 4.71 -5.98
N ALA A 21 1.88 5.70 -5.70
CA ALA A 21 3.16 5.47 -5.06
C ALA A 21 3.01 4.80 -3.67
N TYR A 22 2.01 5.23 -2.89
CA TYR A 22 1.68 4.60 -1.61
C TYR A 22 1.28 3.13 -1.78
N LEU A 23 0.40 2.81 -2.74
CA LEU A 23 -0.01 1.43 -3.00
C LEU A 23 1.18 0.55 -3.42
N VAL A 24 2.06 1.05 -4.30
CA VAL A 24 3.28 0.33 -4.70
C VAL A 24 4.20 0.10 -3.51
N LEU A 25 4.37 1.10 -2.64
CA LEU A 25 5.18 0.99 -1.44
C LEU A 25 4.61 -0.08 -0.50
N VAL A 26 3.31 -0.06 -0.22
CA VAL A 26 2.63 -1.07 0.60
C VAL A 26 2.81 -2.46 -0.02
N GLN A 27 2.67 -2.59 -1.33
CA GLN A 27 2.87 -3.87 -2.02
C GLN A 27 4.29 -4.42 -1.83
N ILE A 28 5.31 -3.56 -1.88
CA ILE A 28 6.70 -3.96 -1.61
C ILE A 28 6.89 -4.35 -0.14
N LEU A 29 6.28 -3.61 0.80
CA LEU A 29 6.38 -3.95 2.22
C LEU A 29 5.67 -5.27 2.55
N ASP A 30 4.52 -5.54 1.94
CA ASP A 30 3.75 -6.77 2.11
C ASP A 30 4.45 -7.99 1.49
N SER A 31 5.30 -7.76 0.48
CA SER A 31 6.12 -8.83 -0.13
C SER A 31 7.16 -9.45 0.82
N ARG A 32 7.33 -8.93 2.04
CA ARG A 32 8.27 -9.41 3.07
C ARG A 32 7.92 -10.75 3.70
N GLY A 33 6.83 -11.38 3.30
CA GLY A 33 6.50 -12.75 3.65
C GLY A 33 5.05 -12.84 4.09
N GLY A 34 4.30 -13.73 3.44
CA GLY A 34 2.92 -14.00 3.84
C GLY A 34 2.89 -14.41 5.32
N MET A 35 1.90 -13.91 6.05
CA MET A 35 1.64 -14.39 7.40
C MET A 35 1.47 -15.90 7.33
N LEU A 36 2.44 -16.62 7.89
CA LEU A 36 2.25 -18.04 8.14
C LEU A 36 1.14 -18.14 9.17
N PRO A 37 0.10 -18.97 8.92
CA PRO A 37 -0.92 -19.19 9.93
C PRO A 37 -0.24 -19.66 11.21
N ALA A 38 -0.73 -19.17 12.36
CA ALA A 38 -0.30 -19.69 13.64
C ALA A 38 -0.43 -21.22 13.62
N PRO A 39 0.54 -21.96 14.16
CA PRO A 39 0.48 -23.42 14.16
C PRO A 39 -0.87 -23.89 14.71
N THR A 40 -1.66 -24.57 13.89
CA THR A 40 -2.96 -25.11 14.29
C THR A 40 -2.82 -26.48 14.97
N ASP A 41 -1.62 -27.06 14.93
CA ASP A 41 -1.33 -28.34 15.57
C ASP A 41 -0.95 -28.15 17.03
N LEU A 42 -1.73 -28.77 17.92
CA LEU A 42 -1.51 -28.76 19.38
C LEU A 42 -0.15 -29.36 19.77
N GLY A 43 0.41 -30.25 18.93
CA GLY A 43 1.72 -30.87 19.15
C GLY A 43 2.92 -29.93 19.02
N LEU A 44 2.77 -28.78 18.34
CA LEU A 44 3.83 -27.79 18.15
C LEU A 44 3.87 -26.72 19.26
N LEU A 45 2.86 -26.69 20.13
CA LEU A 45 2.78 -25.80 21.30
C LEU A 45 3.30 -26.45 22.60
N LEU A 46 3.48 -27.78 22.61
CA LEU A 46 3.81 -28.56 23.80
C LEU A 46 5.18 -29.27 23.74
N GLY A 47 5.97 -29.03 22.69
CA GLY A 47 7.36 -29.50 22.55
C GLY A 47 8.35 -28.34 22.60
#